data_AF-A0A1V5B764-F1
#
_entry.id   AF-A0A1V5B764-F1
#
_cell.length_a   1.000
_cell.length_b   1.000
_cell.length_c   1.000
_cell.angle_alpha   90.00
_cell.angle_beta   90.00
_cell.angle_gamma   90.00
#
_symmetry.space_group_name_H-M   'P 1'
#
loop_
_entity.id
_entity.type
_entity.pdbx_description
1 polymer ?
#
loop_
_entity_poly.entity_id
_entity_poly.type
_entity_poly.pdbx_seq_one_letter_code
_entity_poly.pdbx_strand_id
1 'polypeptide(L)'
;MDGSDGAAASNREGDQITRVRILCHRLLCSACVKQKREGQDAILLQERPHWSVQKRAEQFQKIDQGEKIPFDIALPLPARDAELPDSDEGVRLFWERFSCQHCGRCCFNPGAGLCLEKEDFERIAKRIGRRRLRALCKYDRCQSIWILRQPCPFYDKSRKKCEIYDIRPLTCAKYPLHPPLKEMPCNLAVDAFCPAARQLAKETLGWWIICENNWAKLLGMLQRR
;
A
#
# COMPACT_ATOMS: atom_id res chain seq x y z
N MET A 1 -22.97 -39.14 -10.07
CA MET A 1 -21.67 -38.56 -10.48
C MET A 1 -21.99 -37.54 -11.54
N ASP A 2 -21.75 -36.26 -11.26
CA ASP A 2 -21.29 -35.25 -12.22
C ASP A 2 -21.25 -33.90 -11.49
N GLY A 3 -20.04 -33.43 -11.23
CA GLY A 3 -19.74 -32.27 -10.40
C GLY A 3 -18.36 -31.68 -10.71
N SER A 4 -17.99 -31.66 -11.98
CA SER A 4 -16.63 -31.27 -12.43
C SER A 4 -16.57 -30.09 -13.40
N ASP A 5 -17.71 -29.58 -13.91
CA ASP A 5 -17.70 -28.48 -14.91
C ASP A 5 -17.68 -27.07 -14.29
N GLY A 6 -18.04 -26.90 -13.02
CA GLY A 6 -18.09 -25.58 -12.36
C GLY A 6 -16.73 -24.96 -12.04
N ALA A 7 -15.69 -25.78 -11.82
CA ALA A 7 -14.38 -25.31 -11.39
C ALA A 7 -13.55 -24.71 -12.56
N ALA A 8 -13.70 -25.25 -13.77
CA ALA A 8 -12.91 -24.83 -14.94
C ALA A 8 -13.41 -23.52 -15.57
N ALA A 9 -14.71 -23.22 -15.46
CA ALA A 9 -15.30 -21.95 -15.92
C ALA A 9 -14.97 -20.79 -14.97
N SER A 10 -15.10 -21.03 -13.66
CA SER A 10 -14.73 -20.08 -12.59
C SER A 10 -13.25 -19.65 -12.69
N ASN A 11 -12.35 -20.60 -13.00
CA ASN A 11 -10.92 -20.30 -13.14
C ASN A 11 -10.59 -19.49 -14.41
N ARG A 12 -11.35 -19.67 -15.51
CA ARG A 12 -11.20 -18.88 -16.74
C ARG A 12 -11.73 -17.45 -16.62
N GLU A 13 -12.86 -17.27 -15.94
CA GLU A 13 -13.43 -15.95 -15.68
C GLU A 13 -12.55 -15.13 -14.72
N GLY A 14 -12.01 -15.78 -13.68
CA GLY A 14 -11.01 -15.17 -12.78
C GLY A 14 -9.73 -14.72 -13.49
N ASP A 15 -9.24 -15.51 -14.45
CA ASP A 15 -8.08 -15.15 -15.29
C ASP A 15 -8.40 -13.96 -16.21
N GLN A 16 -9.58 -13.95 -16.85
CA GLN A 16 -10.01 -12.83 -17.70
C GLN A 16 -10.13 -11.52 -16.90
N ILE A 17 -10.74 -11.57 -15.71
CA ILE A 17 -10.86 -10.38 -14.85
C ILE A 17 -9.46 -9.87 -14.47
N THR A 18 -8.57 -10.77 -14.10
CA THR A 18 -7.19 -10.42 -13.72
C THR A 18 -6.45 -9.74 -14.88
N ARG A 19 -6.54 -10.29 -16.09
CA ARG A 19 -5.92 -9.71 -17.29
C ARG A 19 -6.42 -8.32 -17.60
N VAL A 20 -7.74 -8.10 -17.54
CA VAL A 20 -8.30 -6.76 -17.77
C VAL A 20 -7.86 -5.79 -16.67
N ARG A 21 -7.59 -6.25 -15.43
CA ARG A 21 -7.18 -5.35 -14.32
C ARG A 21 -5.78 -4.85 -14.57
N ILE A 22 -4.91 -5.75 -15.02
CA ILE A 22 -3.56 -5.45 -15.46
C ILE A 22 -3.59 -4.48 -16.65
N LEU A 23 -4.43 -4.73 -17.65
CA LEU A 23 -4.58 -3.81 -18.79
C LEU A 23 -5.10 -2.43 -18.37
N CYS A 24 -6.07 -2.37 -17.46
CA CYS A 24 -6.58 -1.12 -16.91
C CYS A 24 -5.50 -0.35 -16.17
N HIS A 25 -4.71 -1.05 -15.37
CA HIS A 25 -3.56 -0.46 -14.71
C HIS A 25 -2.60 0.13 -15.74
N ARG A 26 -2.17 -0.64 -16.74
CA ARG A 26 -1.19 -0.20 -17.75
C ARG A 26 -1.69 0.93 -18.64
N LEU A 27 -2.94 0.90 -19.07
CA LEU A 27 -3.48 1.85 -20.05
C LEU A 27 -4.06 3.11 -19.43
N LEU A 28 -4.52 3.03 -18.18
CA LEU A 28 -5.26 4.13 -17.53
C LEU A 28 -4.63 4.60 -16.21
N CYS A 29 -3.43 4.14 -15.82
CA CYS A 29 -2.74 4.59 -14.60
C CYS A 29 -2.67 6.13 -14.50
N SER A 30 -2.08 6.78 -15.50
CA SER A 30 -1.87 8.23 -15.51
C SER A 30 -3.17 9.02 -15.56
N ALA A 31 -4.13 8.55 -16.36
CA ALA A 31 -5.47 9.12 -16.41
C ALA A 31 -6.16 9.01 -15.04
N CYS A 32 -6.13 7.83 -14.41
CA CYS A 32 -6.71 7.55 -13.11
C CYS A 32 -6.16 8.48 -12.02
N VAL A 33 -4.84 8.71 -12.00
CA VAL A 33 -4.18 9.65 -11.07
C VAL A 33 -4.63 11.09 -11.33
N LYS A 34 -4.67 11.52 -12.61
CA LYS A 34 -5.14 12.85 -12.99
C LYS A 34 -6.58 13.10 -12.52
N GLN A 35 -7.48 12.16 -12.76
CA GLN A 35 -8.89 12.27 -12.36
C GLN A 35 -9.07 12.41 -10.85
N LYS A 36 -8.28 11.68 -10.04
CA LYS A 36 -8.29 11.79 -8.56
C LYS A 36 -7.73 13.13 -8.06
N ARG A 37 -6.73 13.68 -8.74
CA ARG A 37 -6.21 15.03 -8.42
C ARG A 37 -7.26 16.10 -8.69
N GLU A 38 -8.01 15.95 -9.77
CA GLU A 38 -9.07 16.87 -10.18
C GLU A 38 -10.38 16.68 -9.39
N GLY A 39 -10.45 15.70 -8.48
CA GLY A 39 -11.65 15.44 -7.65
C GLY A 39 -12.84 14.89 -8.44
N GLN A 40 -12.60 14.29 -9.61
CA GLN A 40 -13.66 13.78 -10.48
C GLN A 40 -14.46 12.64 -9.83
N ASP A 41 -13.91 11.97 -8.81
CA ASP A 41 -14.62 10.96 -8.03
C ASP A 41 -15.89 11.52 -7.38
N ALA A 42 -15.88 12.78 -6.93
CA ALA A 42 -17.04 13.39 -6.32
C ALA A 42 -18.20 13.55 -7.31
N ILE A 43 -17.89 13.94 -8.56
CA ILE A 43 -18.88 14.08 -9.65
C ILE A 43 -19.44 12.70 -9.98
N LEU A 44 -18.57 11.70 -10.21
CA LEU A 44 -18.99 10.34 -10.53
C LEU A 44 -19.84 9.71 -9.41
N LEU A 45 -19.54 10.00 -8.15
CA LEU A 45 -20.34 9.53 -7.01
C LEU A 45 -21.74 10.15 -6.95
N GLN A 46 -21.90 11.40 -7.39
CA GLN A 46 -23.21 12.05 -7.46
C GLN A 46 -24.10 11.42 -8.53
N GLU A 47 -23.51 11.04 -9.67
CA GLU A 47 -24.22 10.37 -10.75
C GLU A 47 -24.62 8.93 -10.37
N ARG A 48 -23.70 8.20 -9.74
CA ARG A 48 -23.93 6.82 -9.30
C ARG A 48 -23.16 6.52 -8.01
N PRO A 49 -23.86 6.30 -6.88
CA PRO A 49 -23.20 5.88 -5.64
C PRO A 49 -22.47 4.55 -5.81
N HIS A 50 -21.17 4.52 -5.48
CA HIS A 50 -20.32 3.33 -5.53
C HIS A 50 -20.45 2.48 -4.27
N TRP A 51 -20.28 1.16 -4.39
CA TRP A 51 -20.44 0.21 -3.27
C TRP A 51 -19.55 0.56 -2.06
N SER A 52 -18.30 0.98 -2.28
CA SER A 52 -17.34 1.35 -1.21
C SER A 52 -17.85 2.52 -0.36
N VAL A 53 -18.65 3.40 -0.96
CA VAL A 53 -19.24 4.57 -0.31
C VAL A 53 -20.61 4.21 0.27
N GLN A 54 -21.42 3.42 -0.43
CA GLN A 54 -22.70 2.93 0.09
C GLN A 54 -22.53 2.11 1.38
N LYS A 55 -21.41 1.37 1.50
CA LYS A 55 -21.04 0.60 2.70
C LYS A 55 -20.02 1.34 3.59
N ARG A 56 -19.97 2.67 3.54
CA ARG A 56 -18.95 3.48 4.24
C ARG A 56 -18.82 3.14 5.74
N ALA A 57 -19.93 2.98 6.45
CA ALA A 57 -19.89 2.67 7.88
C ALA A 57 -19.17 1.34 8.17
N GLU A 58 -19.46 0.30 7.40
CA GLU A 58 -18.81 -1.01 7.50
C GLU A 58 -17.33 -0.92 7.13
N GLN A 59 -17.00 -0.18 6.06
CA GLN A 59 -15.61 0.04 5.64
C GLN A 59 -14.81 0.79 6.70
N PHE A 60 -15.41 1.80 7.34
CA PHE A 60 -14.75 2.55 8.42
C PHE A 60 -14.46 1.64 9.61
N GLN A 61 -15.43 0.80 10.02
CA GLN A 61 -15.21 -0.19 11.07
C GLN A 61 -14.08 -1.16 10.73
N LYS A 62 -14.03 -1.68 9.50
CA LYS A 62 -12.94 -2.55 9.04
C LYS A 62 -11.59 -1.84 9.11
N ILE A 63 -11.51 -0.62 8.59
CA ILE A 63 -10.28 0.19 8.64
C ILE A 63 -9.85 0.41 10.10
N ASP A 64 -10.78 0.74 10.99
CA ASP A 64 -10.51 1.04 12.41
C ASP A 64 -10.04 -0.17 13.23
N GLN A 65 -10.29 -1.39 12.77
CA GLN A 65 -9.66 -2.58 13.37
C GLN A 65 -8.13 -2.52 13.35
N GLY A 66 -7.55 -1.73 12.42
CA GLY A 66 -6.12 -1.48 12.30
C GLY A 66 -5.49 -0.86 13.54
N GLU A 67 -6.30 -0.30 14.44
CA GLU A 67 -5.81 0.19 15.74
C GLU A 67 -5.32 -0.91 16.66
N LYS A 68 -5.88 -2.11 16.52
CA LYS A 68 -5.66 -3.25 17.40
C LYS A 68 -4.97 -4.40 16.69
N ILE A 69 -5.31 -4.63 15.43
CA ILE A 69 -4.85 -5.78 14.64
C ILE A 69 -4.07 -5.26 13.43
N PRO A 70 -2.81 -5.66 13.24
CA PRO A 70 -2.06 -5.28 12.05
C PRO A 70 -2.60 -6.03 10.82
N PHE A 71 -2.90 -5.28 9.76
CA PHE A 71 -3.21 -5.81 8.43
C PHE A 71 -2.96 -4.72 7.39
N ASP A 72 -2.98 -5.09 6.11
CA ASP A 72 -2.73 -4.17 5.01
C ASP A 72 -4.05 -3.76 4.34
N ILE A 73 -4.19 -2.46 4.04
CA ILE A 73 -5.34 -1.87 3.37
C ILE A 73 -4.96 -1.57 1.92
N ALA A 74 -5.73 -2.06 0.95
CA ALA A 74 -5.61 -1.62 -0.43
C ALA A 74 -6.17 -0.19 -0.60
N LEU A 75 -5.40 0.67 -1.25
CA LEU A 75 -5.83 2.00 -1.68
C LEU A 75 -6.20 1.97 -3.17
N PRO A 76 -7.21 2.74 -3.61
CA PRO A 76 -7.56 2.90 -5.03
C PRO A 76 -6.57 3.82 -5.76
N LEU A 77 -5.28 3.51 -5.65
CA LEU A 77 -4.15 4.18 -6.27
C LEU A 77 -3.31 3.15 -6.99
N PRO A 78 -2.83 3.44 -8.21
CA PRO A 78 -2.03 2.49 -8.97
C PRO A 78 -0.69 2.20 -8.26
N ALA A 79 -0.37 0.91 -8.11
CA ALA A 79 0.95 0.47 -7.69
C ALA A 79 2.00 0.69 -8.78
N ARG A 80 3.27 0.48 -8.47
CA ARG A 80 4.31 0.46 -9.50
C ARG A 80 4.20 -0.85 -10.30
N ASP A 81 4.20 -0.75 -11.63
CA ASP A 81 4.32 -1.89 -12.53
C ASP A 81 5.81 -2.16 -12.80
N ALA A 82 6.24 -3.41 -12.63
CA ALA A 82 7.63 -3.81 -12.88
C ALA A 82 7.98 -3.79 -14.37
N GLU A 83 7.00 -3.95 -15.26
CA GLU A 83 7.19 -3.98 -16.71
C GLU A 83 7.11 -2.58 -17.35
N LEU A 84 6.68 -1.56 -16.59
CA LEU A 84 6.59 -0.18 -17.06
C LEU A 84 7.47 0.75 -16.21
N PRO A 85 8.62 1.20 -16.74
CA PRO A 85 9.35 2.32 -16.18
C PRO A 85 8.42 3.53 -15.98
N ASP A 86 8.64 4.30 -14.91
CA ASP A 86 7.88 5.53 -14.57
C ASP A 86 6.41 5.36 -14.16
N SER A 87 6.00 4.14 -13.80
CA SER A 87 4.66 3.82 -13.25
C SER A 87 4.47 4.22 -11.76
N ASP A 88 5.22 5.19 -11.24
CA ASP A 88 5.19 5.60 -9.82
C ASP A 88 4.20 6.74 -9.52
N GLU A 89 3.34 7.12 -10.47
CA GLU A 89 2.37 8.21 -10.32
C GLU A 89 1.42 8.02 -9.14
N GLY A 90 0.95 6.78 -8.90
CA GLY A 90 0.11 6.49 -7.74
C GLY A 90 0.86 6.61 -6.42
N VAL A 91 2.15 6.24 -6.40
CA VAL A 91 3.04 6.43 -5.24
C VAL A 91 3.27 7.92 -4.98
N ARG A 92 3.50 8.72 -6.03
CA ARG A 92 3.61 10.18 -5.91
C ARG A 92 2.34 10.80 -5.35
N LEU A 93 1.17 10.45 -5.90
CA LEU A 93 -0.11 10.95 -5.39
C LEU A 93 -0.37 10.50 -3.95
N PHE A 94 0.04 9.29 -3.56
CA PHE A 94 -0.01 8.88 -2.16
C PHE A 94 0.78 9.84 -1.27
N TRP A 95 2.03 10.15 -1.60
CA TRP A 95 2.87 11.06 -0.80
C TRP A 95 2.44 12.53 -0.85
N GLU A 96 1.74 12.96 -1.91
CA GLU A 96 1.10 14.28 -1.98
C GLU A 96 -0.05 14.42 -0.97
N ARG A 97 -0.74 13.32 -0.65
CA ARG A 97 -1.94 13.33 0.21
C ARG A 97 -1.66 12.81 1.63
N PHE A 98 -0.69 11.93 1.78
CA PHE A 98 -0.33 11.34 3.06
C PHE A 98 0.47 12.32 3.91
N SER A 99 0.04 12.50 5.16
CA SER A 99 0.78 13.28 6.15
C SER A 99 1.02 12.48 7.42
N CYS A 100 2.28 12.27 7.79
CA CYS A 100 2.64 11.51 8.97
C CYS A 100 2.23 12.27 10.25
N GLN A 101 1.46 11.62 11.13
CA GLN A 101 1.06 12.21 12.41
C GLN A 101 2.16 12.16 13.49
N HIS A 102 3.38 11.71 13.16
CA HIS A 102 4.49 11.57 14.10
C HIS A 102 4.15 10.78 15.38
N CYS A 103 3.23 9.81 15.29
CA CYS A 103 2.72 9.07 16.44
C CYS A 103 3.69 8.00 17.00
N GLY A 104 4.75 7.66 16.27
CA GLY A 104 5.75 6.66 16.68
C GLY A 104 5.31 5.19 16.58
N ARG A 105 4.06 4.89 16.20
CA ARG A 105 3.54 3.51 16.14
C ARG A 105 4.35 2.56 15.24
N CYS A 106 4.92 3.07 14.14
CA CYS A 106 5.79 2.28 13.26
C CYS A 106 7.06 1.76 13.96
N CYS A 107 7.50 2.40 15.04
CA CYS A 107 8.65 1.96 15.85
C CYS A 107 8.33 0.79 16.80
N PHE A 108 7.04 0.43 16.91
CA PHE A 108 6.57 -0.65 17.77
C PHE A 108 5.91 -1.78 16.98
N ASN A 109 5.78 -1.66 15.65
CA ASN A 109 5.01 -2.61 14.87
C ASN A 109 5.79 -3.92 14.67
N PRO A 110 5.29 -5.07 15.18
CA PRO A 110 5.89 -6.37 14.93
C PRO A 110 5.75 -6.85 13.46
N GLY A 111 4.85 -6.25 12.66
CA GLY A 111 4.54 -6.71 11.30
C GLY A 111 5.42 -6.14 10.18
N ALA A 112 5.95 -4.92 10.33
CA ALA A 112 6.68 -4.25 9.24
C ALA A 112 8.08 -4.83 8.99
N GLY A 113 8.67 -5.55 9.96
CA GLY A 113 10.05 -6.02 9.91
C GLY A 113 11.02 -4.88 9.61
N LEU A 114 11.66 -4.28 10.63
CA LEU A 114 12.62 -3.19 10.42
C LEU A 114 13.94 -3.71 9.84
N CYS A 115 13.86 -4.17 8.60
CA CYS A 115 14.94 -4.70 7.80
C CYS A 115 15.88 -3.56 7.40
N LEU A 116 17.17 -3.87 7.45
CA LEU A 116 18.25 -3.02 6.97
C LEU A 116 18.79 -3.68 5.72
N GLU A 117 18.58 -3.02 4.59
CA GLU A 117 19.36 -3.32 3.38
C GLU A 117 20.85 -3.10 3.68
N LYS A 118 21.72 -3.63 2.81
CA LYS A 118 23.17 -3.53 3.01
C LYS A 118 23.60 -2.07 3.13
N GLU A 119 23.06 -1.22 2.27
CA GLU A 119 23.31 0.21 2.19
C GLU A 119 22.79 0.93 3.45
N ASP A 120 21.62 0.54 3.97
CA ASP A 120 21.07 1.05 5.23
C ASP A 120 22.00 0.71 6.40
N PHE A 121 22.43 -0.55 6.48
CA PHE A 121 23.31 -1.01 7.54
C PHE A 121 24.64 -0.25 7.52
N GLU A 122 25.24 -0.06 6.35
CA GLU A 122 26.48 0.70 6.20
C GLU A 122 26.31 2.17 6.57
N ARG A 123 25.24 2.83 6.09
CA ARG A 123 24.94 4.23 6.40
C ARG A 123 24.74 4.47 7.89
N ILE A 124 23.98 3.60 8.56
CA ILE A 124 23.73 3.71 10.00
C ILE A 124 24.98 3.36 10.80
N ALA A 125 25.72 2.32 10.40
CA ALA A 125 26.97 1.92 11.07
C ALA A 125 28.05 3.02 11.05
N LYS A 126 28.11 3.84 9.99
CA LYS A 126 29.00 5.02 9.94
C LYS A 126 28.70 6.03 11.06
N ARG A 127 27.44 6.16 11.48
CA ARG A 127 27.03 7.13 12.52
C ARG A 127 27.18 6.59 13.94
N ILE A 128 26.79 5.32 14.18
CA ILE A 128 26.68 4.78 15.55
C ILE A 128 27.72 3.70 15.89
N GLY A 129 28.53 3.29 14.90
CA GLY A 129 29.50 2.22 15.02
C GLY A 129 28.91 0.84 14.68
N ARG A 130 29.65 0.08 13.87
CA ARG A 130 29.24 -1.25 13.38
C ARG A 130 28.97 -2.26 14.51
N ARG A 131 29.82 -2.28 15.54
CA ARG A 131 29.65 -3.19 16.69
C ARG A 131 28.34 -2.91 17.45
N ARG A 132 28.05 -1.62 17.70
CA ARG A 132 26.82 -1.18 18.34
C ARG A 132 25.60 -1.55 17.49
N LEU A 133 25.62 -1.25 16.18
CA LEU A 133 24.49 -1.59 15.29
C LEU A 133 24.21 -3.10 15.27
N ARG A 134 25.24 -3.95 15.19
CA ARG A 134 25.06 -5.41 15.26
C ARG A 134 24.40 -5.86 16.55
N ALA A 135 24.72 -5.23 17.69
CA ALA A 135 24.09 -5.54 18.97
C ALA A 135 22.61 -5.14 19.05
N LEU A 136 22.18 -4.19 18.21
CA LEU A 136 20.80 -3.72 18.10
C LEU A 136 19.96 -4.53 17.09
N CYS A 137 20.59 -5.40 16.30
CA CYS A 137 19.95 -6.16 15.24
C CYS A 137 20.00 -7.69 15.49
N LYS A 138 19.12 -8.42 14.81
CA LYS A 138 19.23 -9.86 14.54
C LYS A 138 19.63 -10.02 13.07
N TYR A 139 20.51 -10.97 12.77
CA TYR A 139 20.81 -11.34 11.38
C TYR A 139 19.93 -12.52 10.96
N ASP A 140 19.17 -12.35 9.88
CA ASP A 140 18.45 -13.43 9.22
C ASP A 140 19.38 -14.05 8.16
N ARG A 141 19.75 -15.32 8.36
CA ARG A 141 20.66 -16.05 7.47
C ARG A 141 19.99 -16.48 6.17
N CYS A 142 18.68 -16.72 6.18
CA CYS A 142 17.95 -17.17 5.00
C CYS A 142 17.83 -16.05 3.97
N GLN A 143 17.55 -14.84 4.46
CA GLN A 143 17.42 -13.64 3.60
C GLN A 143 18.71 -12.82 3.51
N SER A 144 19.75 -13.19 4.27
CA SER A 144 21.00 -12.43 4.40
C SER A 144 20.80 -10.95 4.75
N ILE A 145 19.83 -10.66 5.63
CA ILE A 145 19.42 -9.30 5.99
C ILE A 145 19.54 -9.07 7.50
N TRP A 146 19.82 -7.82 7.88
CA TRP A 146 19.79 -7.41 9.28
C TRP A 146 18.41 -6.88 9.64
N ILE A 147 17.86 -7.30 10.77
CA ILE A 147 16.55 -6.87 11.26
C ILE A 147 16.76 -6.17 12.59
N LEU A 148 16.33 -4.91 12.72
CA LEU A 148 16.35 -4.19 13.99
C LEU A 148 15.43 -4.88 15.00
N ARG A 149 15.93 -5.05 16.22
CA ARG A 149 15.12 -5.57 17.34
C ARG A 149 13.95 -4.64 17.62
N GLN A 150 12.84 -5.22 18.05
CA GLN A 150 11.64 -4.48 18.44
C GLN A 150 11.46 -4.50 19.97
N PRO A 151 10.93 -3.41 20.58
CA PRO A 151 10.66 -2.09 19.98
C PRO A 151 11.93 -1.44 19.41
N CYS A 152 11.78 -0.60 18.39
CA CYS A 152 12.91 0.01 17.68
C CYS A 152 13.88 0.69 18.67
N PRO A 153 15.17 0.32 18.67
CA PRO A 153 16.13 0.83 19.64
C PRO A 153 16.50 2.30 19.43
N PHE A 154 16.14 2.88 18.28
CA PHE A 154 16.36 4.30 17.97
C PHE A 154 15.15 5.18 18.25
N TYR A 155 14.06 4.63 18.79
CA TYR A 155 12.90 5.44 19.16
C TYR A 155 13.05 5.95 20.59
N ASP A 156 13.20 7.26 20.73
CA ASP A 156 13.19 7.95 22.01
C ASP A 156 11.75 8.13 22.47
N LYS A 157 11.36 7.36 23.49
CA LYS A 157 10.01 7.42 24.09
C LYS A 157 9.70 8.75 24.76
N SER A 158 10.70 9.42 25.34
CA SER A 158 10.52 10.69 26.04
C SER A 158 10.27 11.83 25.06
N ARG A 159 11.06 11.89 23.98
CA ARG A 159 10.94 12.91 22.93
C ARG A 159 9.93 12.55 21.84
N LYS A 160 9.41 11.32 21.85
CA LYS A 160 8.53 10.74 20.83
C LYS A 160 9.10 10.87 19.40
N LYS A 161 10.41 10.64 19.26
CA LYS A 161 11.15 10.88 18.01
C LYS A 161 12.15 9.76 17.72
N CYS A 162 12.47 9.56 16.44
CA CYS A 162 13.54 8.68 16.02
C CYS A 162 14.89 9.41 16.10
N GLU A 163 15.85 8.84 16.79
CA GLU A 163 17.21 9.39 16.95
C GLU A 163 18.02 9.38 15.65
N ILE A 164 17.63 8.54 14.68
CA ILE A 164 18.29 8.41 13.38
C ILE A 164 17.36 8.78 12.22
N TYR A 165 16.38 9.65 12.44
CA TYR A 165 15.33 9.92 11.45
C TYR A 165 15.88 10.27 10.06
N ASP A 166 16.91 11.10 9.98
CA ASP A 166 17.49 11.55 8.70
C ASP A 166 18.23 10.45 7.92
N ILE A 167 18.70 9.41 8.62
CA ILE A 167 19.41 8.27 8.03
C ILE A 167 18.63 6.96 8.19
N ARG A 168 17.32 7.07 8.43
CA ARG A 168 16.44 5.93 8.70
C ARG A 168 16.52 4.89 7.56
N PRO A 169 16.28 3.60 7.86
CA PRO A 169 16.27 2.55 6.86
C PRO A 169 15.22 2.78 5.78
N LEU A 170 15.39 2.16 4.61
CA LEU A 170 14.46 2.30 3.50
C LEU A 170 13.05 1.83 3.87
N THR A 171 12.93 0.75 4.66
CA THR A 171 11.64 0.29 5.20
C THR A 171 10.94 1.38 6.01
N CYS A 172 11.67 2.11 6.86
CA CYS A 172 11.13 3.23 7.63
C CYS A 172 10.78 4.44 6.77
N ALA A 173 11.53 4.68 5.69
CA ALA A 173 11.29 5.79 4.78
C ALA A 173 10.05 5.57 3.90
N LYS A 174 9.78 4.33 3.52
CA LYS A 174 8.62 3.93 2.70
C LYS A 174 7.34 3.72 3.52
N TYR A 175 7.47 3.48 4.83
CA TYR A 175 6.32 3.30 5.71
C TYR A 175 5.32 4.46 5.60
N PRO A 176 4.01 4.20 5.38
CA PRO A 176 3.30 2.94 5.62
C PRO A 176 3.08 2.08 4.37
N LEU A 177 3.73 2.36 3.23
CA LEU A 177 3.53 1.59 2.00
C LEU A 177 4.09 0.17 2.13
N HIS A 178 3.27 -0.81 1.77
CA HIS A 178 3.61 -2.23 1.67
C HIS A 178 3.47 -2.71 0.21
N PRO A 179 4.05 -3.88 -0.13
CA PRO A 179 3.78 -4.52 -1.41
C PRO A 179 2.27 -4.70 -1.64
N PRO A 180 1.79 -4.58 -2.88
CA PRO A 180 0.39 -4.80 -3.21
C PRO A 180 -0.17 -6.12 -2.65
N LEU A 181 -1.44 -6.07 -2.23
CA LEU A 181 -2.17 -7.27 -1.82
C LEU A 181 -2.33 -8.23 -3.00
N LYS A 182 -2.34 -9.54 -2.73
CA LYS A 182 -2.45 -10.57 -3.79
C LYS A 182 -3.74 -10.43 -4.58
N GLU A 183 -4.83 -10.10 -3.91
CA GLU A 183 -6.16 -9.90 -4.48
C GLU A 183 -6.29 -8.56 -5.23
N MET A 184 -5.40 -7.60 -4.96
CA MET A 184 -5.38 -6.26 -5.55
C MET A 184 -3.96 -5.87 -5.99
N PRO A 185 -3.35 -6.64 -6.92
CA PRO A 185 -1.92 -6.53 -7.22
C PRO A 185 -1.54 -5.22 -7.93
N CYS A 186 -2.52 -4.56 -8.55
CA CYS A 186 -2.35 -3.29 -9.27
C CYS A 186 -2.57 -2.06 -8.38
N ASN A 187 -2.88 -2.27 -7.10
CA ASN A 187 -3.23 -1.21 -6.17
C ASN A 187 -2.16 -1.07 -5.07
N LEU A 188 -1.94 0.15 -4.59
CA LEU A 188 -1.11 0.36 -3.41
C LEU A 188 -1.72 -0.34 -2.20
N ALA A 189 -0.85 -0.83 -1.31
CA ALA A 189 -1.22 -1.32 0.00
C ALA A 189 -0.54 -0.49 1.09
N VAL A 190 -1.23 -0.28 2.20
CA VAL A 190 -0.71 0.46 3.37
C VAL A 190 -0.99 -0.28 4.66
N ASP A 191 -0.06 -0.19 5.62
CA ASP A 191 -0.23 -0.77 6.95
C ASP A 191 -1.32 -0.04 7.75
N ALA A 192 -2.38 -0.77 8.12
CA ALA A 192 -3.51 -0.28 8.92
C ALA A 192 -3.10 0.17 10.33
N PHE A 193 -1.93 -0.24 10.82
CA PHE A 193 -1.43 0.21 12.12
C PHE A 193 -1.07 1.71 12.10
N CYS A 194 -0.77 2.27 10.92
CA CYS A 194 -0.55 3.70 10.74
C CYS A 194 -1.87 4.48 10.78
N PRO A 195 -2.06 5.40 11.76
CA PRO A 195 -3.30 6.19 11.85
C PRO A 195 -3.51 7.12 10.66
N ALA A 196 -2.42 7.70 10.12
CA ALA A 196 -2.49 8.53 8.92
C ALA A 196 -2.89 7.71 7.68
N ALA A 197 -2.46 6.44 7.58
CA ALA A 197 -2.84 5.58 6.47
C ALA A 197 -4.32 5.22 6.53
N ARG A 198 -4.83 4.88 7.72
CA ARG A 198 -6.27 4.65 7.94
C ARG A 198 -7.10 5.87 7.56
N GLN A 199 -6.66 7.06 7.97
CA GLN A 199 -7.37 8.29 7.63
C GLN A 199 -7.42 8.50 6.11
N LEU A 200 -6.29 8.35 5.42
CA LEU A 200 -6.25 8.45 3.96
C LEU A 200 -7.14 7.40 3.28
N ALA A 201 -7.16 6.15 3.79
CA ALA A 201 -8.03 5.10 3.26
C ALA A 201 -9.51 5.48 3.35
N LYS A 202 -9.94 6.08 4.47
CA LYS A 202 -11.33 6.55 4.66
C LYS A 202 -11.69 7.69 3.72
N GLU A 203 -10.78 8.65 3.54
CA GLU A 203 -10.97 9.81 2.67
C GLU A 203 -11.06 9.40 1.19
N THR A 204 -10.34 8.35 0.81
CA THR A 204 -10.22 7.91 -0.58
C THR A 204 -11.19 6.79 -0.95
N LEU A 205 -12.15 6.41 -0.11
CA LEU A 205 -13.15 5.39 -0.47
C LEU A 205 -13.93 5.74 -1.74
N GLY A 206 -14.17 7.03 -2.00
CA GLY A 206 -14.84 7.49 -3.20
C GLY A 206 -14.09 7.17 -4.48
N TRP A 207 -12.76 7.12 -4.42
CA TRP A 207 -11.89 6.96 -5.58
C TRP A 207 -12.01 5.60 -6.26
N TRP A 208 -12.63 4.61 -5.63
CA TRP A 208 -12.92 3.32 -6.23
C TRP A 208 -13.86 3.44 -7.44
N ILE A 209 -14.75 4.44 -7.48
CA ILE A 209 -15.63 4.67 -8.64
C ILE A 209 -14.83 4.99 -9.91
N ILE A 210 -13.70 5.70 -9.77
CA ILE A 210 -12.81 5.99 -10.91
C ILE A 210 -12.20 4.69 -11.44
N CYS A 211 -11.83 3.76 -10.56
CA CYS A 211 -11.29 2.46 -10.96
C CYS A 211 -12.35 1.64 -11.73
N GLU A 212 -13.59 1.59 -11.23
CA GLU A 212 -14.70 0.91 -11.92
C GLU A 212 -15.00 1.56 -13.29
N ASN A 213 -15.02 2.88 -13.36
CA ASN A 213 -15.30 3.60 -14.60
C ASN A 213 -14.22 3.35 -15.68
N ASN A 214 -12.96 3.40 -15.28
CA ASN A 214 -11.82 3.13 -16.17
C ASN A 214 -11.83 1.68 -16.66
N TRP A 215 -12.13 0.74 -15.77
CA TRP A 215 -12.35 -0.65 -16.11
C TRP A 215 -13.48 -0.85 -17.14
N ALA A 216 -14.66 -0.26 -16.88
CA ALA A 216 -15.83 -0.38 -17.75
C ALA A 216 -15.55 0.20 -19.15
N LYS A 217 -14.84 1.32 -19.22
CA LYS A 217 -14.39 1.93 -20.48
C LYS A 217 -13.55 0.97 -21.31
N LEU A 218 -12.58 0.28 -20.70
CA LEU A 218 -11.73 -0.66 -21.41
C LEU A 218 -12.46 -1.90 -21.89
N LEU A 219 -13.35 -2.47 -21.06
CA LEU A 219 -14.20 -3.58 -21.50
C LEU A 219 -15.03 -3.20 -22.72
N GLY A 220 -15.62 -2.01 -22.72
CA GLY A 220 -16.37 -1.49 -23.87
C GLY A 220 -15.50 -1.29 -25.13
N MET A 221 -14.20 -1.05 -24.99
CA MET A 221 -13.28 -0.98 -26.13
C MET A 221 -12.88 -2.37 -26.66
N LEU A 222 -12.71 -3.34 -25.77
CA LEU A 222 -12.35 -4.72 -26.13
C LEU A 222 -13.49 -5.46 -26.81
N GLN A 223 -14.75 -5.24 -26.38
CA GLN A 223 -15.93 -5.90 -26.96
C GLN A 223 -16.33 -5.36 -28.34
N ARG A 224 -15.81 -4.20 -28.75
CA ARG A 224 -16.07 -3.59 -30.07
C ARG A 224 -15.05 -4.00 -31.14
N ARG A 225 -14.06 -4.82 -30.79
CA ARG A 225 -13.06 -5.40 -31.69
C ARG A 225 -13.40 -6.86 -31.95
#